data_AF-A0AA92JX77-F1
#
_entry.id   AF-A0AA92JX77-F1
#
_cell.length_a   1.000
_cell.length_b   1.000
_cell.length_c   1.000
_cell.angle_alpha   90.00
_cell.angle_beta   90.00
_cell.angle_gamma   90.00
#
_symmetry.space_group_name_H-M   'P 1'
#
loop_
_entity.id
_entity.type
_entity.pdbx_description
1 polymer ?
#
loop_
_entity_poly.entity_id
_entity_poly.type
_entity_poly.pdbx_seq_one_letter_code
_entity_poly.pdbx_strand_id
1 'polypeptide(L)'
;MPMRTQTLLLLLAAFLACGTVAHASTDCDNPVTSAEVAECADREHSAAEQRLNAVYSQVLASLHRVDAEYLRSYPNHHPLRAAASLAAAQRAWLTFRRQSCHVEELVALSGNPNQGDLSAIAVTTCESRLSSARTVELENLASAYDIALGEEPAASIIRTGSGPRHRLPAAAHVER
;
A
#
# COMPACT_ATOMS: atom_id res chain seq x y z
N MET A 1 -21.51 46.71 -36.62
CA MET A 1 -20.60 46.78 -35.45
C MET A 1 -20.05 45.39 -35.09
N PRO A 2 -19.12 44.80 -35.88
CA PRO A 2 -18.56 43.46 -35.60
C PRO A 2 -17.27 43.49 -34.75
N MET A 3 -16.69 44.66 -34.46
CA MET A 3 -15.38 44.77 -33.77
C MET A 3 -15.36 44.26 -32.33
N ARG A 4 -16.49 44.19 -31.62
CA ARG A 4 -16.52 43.82 -30.19
C ARG A 4 -16.40 42.31 -29.93
N THR A 5 -16.90 41.47 -30.83
CA THR A 5 -16.81 40.01 -30.73
C THR A 5 -15.43 39.49 -31.12
N GLN A 6 -14.73 40.19 -32.02
CA GLN A 6 -13.40 39.81 -32.49
C GLN A 6 -12.31 40.06 -31.44
N THR A 7 -12.44 41.13 -30.64
CA THR A 7 -11.54 41.38 -29.50
C THR A 7 -11.72 40.35 -28.37
N LEU A 8 -12.95 39.86 -28.16
CA LEU A 8 -13.25 38.84 -27.15
C LEU A 8 -12.66 37.48 -27.54
N LEU A 9 -12.71 37.11 -28.82
CA LEU A 9 -12.10 35.88 -29.32
C LEU A 9 -10.56 35.90 -29.23
N LEU A 10 -9.94 37.06 -29.48
CA LEU A 10 -8.48 37.23 -29.39
C LEU A 10 -7.98 37.17 -27.94
N LEU A 11 -8.74 37.70 -26.97
CA LEU A 11 -8.42 37.62 -25.54
C LEU A 11 -8.58 36.19 -24.99
N LEU A 12 -9.55 35.42 -25.48
CA LEU A 12 -9.75 34.02 -25.09
C LEU A 12 -8.64 33.10 -25.62
N ALA A 13 -8.13 33.36 -26.83
CA ALA A 13 -7.02 32.61 -27.42
C ALA A 13 -5.68 32.90 -26.72
N ALA A 14 -5.46 34.12 -26.23
CA ALA A 14 -4.25 34.49 -25.48
C ALA A 14 -4.16 33.83 -24.09
N PHE A 15 -5.30 33.53 -23.45
CA PHE A 15 -5.34 32.82 -22.18
C PHE A 15 -5.03 31.31 -22.32
N LEU A 16 -5.28 30.72 -23.49
CA LEU A 16 -5.01 29.29 -23.74
C LEU A 16 -3.54 28.98 -24.09
N ALA A 17 -2.72 30.00 -24.38
CA ALA A 17 -1.33 29.82 -24.80
C ALA A 17 -0.31 29.86 -23.65
N CYS A 18 -0.74 30.11 -22.42
CA CYS A 18 0.13 30.18 -21.25
C CYS A 18 -0.09 28.96 -20.35
N GLY A 19 0.69 27.89 -20.56
CA GLY A 19 0.65 26.77 -19.62
C GLY A 19 1.10 25.41 -20.14
N THR A 20 2.20 25.31 -20.87
CA THR A 20 2.96 24.04 -20.92
C THR A 20 4.24 24.25 -20.14
N VAL A 21 4.16 24.15 -18.81
CA VAL A 21 5.37 23.94 -18.00
C VAL A 21 5.83 22.53 -18.36
N ALA A 22 6.90 22.44 -19.15
CA ALA A 22 7.58 21.18 -19.36
C ALA A 22 8.24 20.82 -18.01
N HIS A 23 7.56 20.01 -17.21
CA HIS A 23 8.16 19.43 -16.01
C HIS A 23 9.25 18.47 -16.48
N ALA A 24 10.51 18.87 -16.29
CA ALA A 24 11.62 17.92 -16.36
C ALA A 24 11.35 16.80 -15.35
N SER A 25 11.71 15.57 -15.66
CA SER A 25 11.57 14.47 -14.69
C SER A 25 12.38 14.79 -13.43
N THR A 26 11.72 14.83 -12.27
CA THR A 26 12.36 15.09 -10.99
C THR A 26 13.37 14.00 -10.64
N ASP A 27 14.60 14.40 -10.30
CA ASP A 27 15.65 13.50 -9.80
C ASP A 27 15.46 13.25 -8.30
N CYS A 28 14.88 12.09 -7.97
CA CYS A 28 14.61 11.72 -6.58
C CYS A 28 15.84 11.23 -5.82
N ASP A 29 16.98 11.03 -6.48
CA ASP A 29 18.24 10.75 -5.78
C ASP A 29 18.83 12.01 -5.16
N ASN A 30 18.45 13.19 -5.66
CA ASN A 30 18.91 14.48 -5.14
C ASN A 30 17.88 15.62 -5.36
N PRO A 31 16.71 15.58 -4.67
CA PRO A 31 15.72 16.64 -4.77
C PRO A 31 16.24 17.93 -4.11
N VAL A 32 16.10 19.06 -4.79
CA VAL A 32 16.65 20.37 -4.38
C VAL A 32 15.57 21.27 -3.81
N THR A 33 14.33 21.16 -4.29
CA THR A 33 13.21 22.01 -3.86
C THR A 33 12.19 21.24 -3.02
N SER A 34 11.39 21.93 -2.21
CA SER A 34 10.30 21.30 -1.45
C SER A 34 9.27 20.62 -2.36
N ALA A 35 9.02 21.18 -3.54
CA ALA A 35 8.14 20.60 -4.54
C ALA A 35 8.69 19.28 -5.09
N GLU A 36 9.99 19.22 -5.38
CA GLU A 36 10.66 17.98 -5.82
C GLU A 36 10.64 16.92 -4.71
N VAL A 37 10.89 17.31 -3.45
CA VAL A 37 10.78 16.40 -2.30
C VAL A 37 9.37 15.82 -2.18
N ALA A 38 8.33 16.66 -2.30
CA ALA A 38 6.94 16.22 -2.23
C ALA A 38 6.60 15.26 -3.38
N GLU A 39 7.01 15.58 -4.62
CA GLU A 39 6.79 14.72 -5.77
C GLU A 39 7.46 13.35 -5.61
N CYS A 40 8.69 13.32 -5.09
CA CYS A 40 9.39 12.07 -4.82
C CYS A 40 8.71 11.24 -3.74
N ALA A 41 8.27 11.87 -2.64
CA ALA A 41 7.51 11.20 -1.60
C ALA A 41 6.21 10.59 -2.15
N ASP A 42 5.48 11.32 -3.01
CA ASP A 42 4.25 10.82 -3.64
C ASP A 42 4.52 9.63 -4.57
N ARG A 43 5.61 9.67 -5.34
CA ARG A 43 6.03 8.55 -6.19
C ARG A 43 6.34 7.30 -5.37
N GLU A 44 7.10 7.44 -4.30
CA GLU A 44 7.43 6.34 -3.40
C GLU A 44 6.18 5.78 -2.73
N HIS A 45 5.32 6.65 -2.22
CA HIS A 45 4.06 6.26 -1.60
C HIS A 45 3.17 5.49 -2.58
N SER A 46 3.03 5.96 -3.83
CA SER A 46 2.27 5.27 -4.86
C SER A 46 2.82 3.86 -5.14
N ALA A 47 4.15 3.72 -5.25
CA ALA A 47 4.80 2.43 -5.45
C ALA A 47 4.57 1.48 -4.25
N ALA A 48 4.68 1.99 -3.03
CA ALA A 48 4.44 1.23 -1.80
C ALA A 48 2.97 0.75 -1.69
N GLU A 49 2.00 1.62 -1.97
CA GLU A 49 0.58 1.25 -1.96
C GLU A 49 0.25 0.22 -3.04
N GLN A 50 0.79 0.38 -4.25
CA GLN A 50 0.60 -0.59 -5.33
C GLN A 50 1.13 -1.97 -4.93
N ARG A 51 2.34 -2.03 -4.36
CA ARG A 51 2.94 -3.28 -3.90
C ARG A 51 2.12 -3.92 -2.77
N LEU A 52 1.73 -3.13 -1.76
CA LEU A 52 0.90 -3.59 -0.66
C LEU A 52 -0.41 -4.20 -1.16
N ASN A 53 -1.11 -3.51 -2.06
CA ASN A 53 -2.39 -3.96 -2.59
C ASN A 53 -2.24 -5.26 -3.40
N ALA A 54 -1.17 -5.39 -4.18
CA ALA A 54 -0.86 -6.60 -4.92
C ALA A 54 -0.62 -7.79 -3.99
N VAL A 55 0.28 -7.64 -3.01
CA VAL A 55 0.60 -8.71 -2.05
C VAL A 55 -0.63 -9.07 -1.20
N TYR A 56 -1.35 -8.08 -0.66
CA TYR A 56 -2.56 -8.31 0.12
C TYR A 56 -3.59 -9.13 -0.67
N SER A 57 -3.82 -8.79 -1.93
CA SER A 57 -4.77 -9.49 -2.80
C SER A 57 -4.34 -10.94 -3.05
N GLN A 58 -3.05 -11.20 -3.26
CA GLN A 58 -2.50 -12.54 -3.44
C GLN A 58 -2.64 -13.40 -2.17
N VAL A 59 -2.30 -12.86 -1.00
CA VAL A 59 -2.46 -13.56 0.28
C VAL A 59 -3.93 -13.85 0.53
N LEU A 60 -4.81 -12.86 0.35
CA LEU A 60 -6.24 -13.00 0.61
C LEU A 60 -6.87 -14.09 -0.28
N ALA A 61 -6.57 -14.09 -1.57
CA ALA A 61 -7.02 -15.12 -2.50
C ALA A 61 -6.56 -16.52 -2.09
N SER A 62 -5.33 -16.63 -1.56
CA SER A 62 -4.76 -17.90 -1.11
C SER A 62 -5.40 -18.39 0.17
N LEU A 63 -5.69 -17.49 1.13
CA LEU A 63 -6.44 -17.83 2.32
C LEU A 63 -7.88 -18.25 2.01
N HIS A 64 -8.51 -17.70 0.97
CA HIS A 64 -9.80 -18.20 0.48
C HIS A 64 -9.72 -19.65 0.01
N ARG A 65 -8.62 -20.04 -0.66
CA ARG A 65 -8.39 -21.44 -1.05
C ARG A 65 -8.20 -22.34 0.16
N VAL A 66 -7.44 -21.88 1.17
CA VAL A 66 -7.26 -22.59 2.44
C VAL A 66 -8.60 -22.83 3.15
N ASP A 67 -9.43 -21.78 3.28
CA ASP A 67 -10.75 -21.89 3.90
C ASP A 67 -11.64 -22.91 3.16
N ALA A 68 -11.62 -22.90 1.83
CA ALA A 68 -12.41 -23.83 1.00
C ALA A 68 -11.91 -25.28 1.04
N GLU A 69 -10.59 -25.49 1.01
CA GLU A 69 -9.98 -26.82 1.10
C GLU A 69 -10.21 -27.48 2.46
N TYR A 70 -10.11 -26.69 3.53
CA TYR A 70 -10.43 -27.17 4.87
C TYR A 70 -11.88 -27.64 4.97
N LEU A 71 -12.83 -26.83 4.48
CA LEU A 71 -14.24 -27.20 4.51
C LEU A 71 -14.53 -28.48 3.72
N ARG A 72 -13.85 -28.68 2.58
CA ARG A 72 -13.97 -29.90 1.78
C ARG A 72 -13.40 -31.13 2.49
N SER A 73 -12.27 -30.97 3.18
CA SER A 73 -11.57 -32.06 3.87
C SER A 73 -12.23 -32.44 5.19
N TYR A 74 -12.89 -31.47 5.85
CA TYR A 74 -13.49 -31.60 7.17
C TYR A 74 -14.94 -31.09 7.19
N PRO A 75 -15.88 -31.72 6.44
CA PRO A 75 -17.23 -31.19 6.23
C PRO A 75 -18.09 -31.12 7.49
N ASN A 76 -17.74 -31.89 8.53
CA ASN A 76 -18.46 -31.91 9.81
C ASN A 76 -17.83 -30.99 10.88
N HIS A 77 -16.79 -30.22 10.52
CA HIS A 77 -16.15 -29.27 11.41
C HIS A 77 -16.59 -27.83 11.11
N HIS A 78 -16.49 -26.95 12.10
CA HIS A 78 -16.71 -25.51 11.89
C HIS A 78 -15.73 -24.97 10.84
N PRO A 79 -16.19 -24.10 9.91
CA PRO A 79 -15.33 -23.57 8.87
C PRO A 79 -14.22 -22.69 9.45
N LEU A 80 -13.04 -22.76 8.85
CA LEU A 80 -12.05 -21.72 9.02
C LEU A 80 -12.56 -20.40 8.46
N ARG A 81 -11.95 -19.31 8.92
CA ARG A 81 -12.26 -17.94 8.48
C ARG A 81 -10.99 -17.13 8.28
N ALA A 82 -9.94 -17.77 7.77
CA ALA A 82 -8.62 -17.17 7.64
C ALA A 82 -8.65 -15.92 6.75
N ALA A 83 -9.31 -15.99 5.59
CA ALA A 83 -9.43 -14.84 4.68
C ALA A 83 -10.21 -13.69 5.33
N ALA A 84 -11.32 -14.00 6.02
CA ALA A 84 -12.12 -13.00 6.72
C ALA A 84 -11.34 -12.34 7.86
N SER A 85 -10.54 -13.10 8.60
CA SER A 85 -9.66 -12.61 9.66
C SER A 85 -8.55 -11.72 9.09
N LEU A 86 -7.92 -12.09 7.98
CA LEU A 86 -6.93 -11.23 7.32
C LEU A 86 -7.54 -9.90 6.86
N ALA A 87 -8.72 -9.94 6.24
CA ALA A 87 -9.41 -8.73 5.80
C ALA A 87 -9.78 -7.82 6.98
N ALA A 88 -10.20 -8.40 8.11
CA ALA A 88 -10.46 -7.65 9.34
C ALA A 88 -9.17 -7.04 9.92
N ALA A 89 -8.08 -7.81 9.96
CA ALA A 89 -6.78 -7.34 10.41
C ALA A 89 -6.26 -6.18 9.53
N GLN A 90 -6.42 -6.27 8.20
CA GLN A 90 -6.01 -5.21 7.29
C GLN A 90 -6.84 -3.92 7.50
N ARG A 91 -8.15 -4.02 7.75
CA ARG A 91 -8.98 -2.85 8.10
C ARG A 91 -8.55 -2.22 9.42
N ALA A 92 -8.24 -3.02 10.43
CA ALA A 92 -7.73 -2.51 11.70
C ALA A 92 -6.36 -1.83 11.51
N TRP A 93 -5.50 -2.43 10.70
CA TRP A 93 -4.20 -1.86 10.34
C TRP A 93 -4.32 -0.52 9.61
N LEU A 94 -5.30 -0.33 8.73
CA LEU A 94 -5.56 0.99 8.10
C LEU A 94 -5.91 2.07 9.14
N THR A 95 -6.59 1.70 10.23
CA THR A 95 -6.83 2.63 11.34
C THR A 95 -5.54 2.93 12.11
N PHE A 96 -4.74 1.90 12.40
CA PHE A 96 -3.41 2.08 12.98
C PHE A 96 -2.54 3.02 12.13
N ARG A 97 -2.39 2.75 10.82
CA ARG A 97 -1.60 3.58 9.89
C ARG A 97 -2.02 5.04 9.94
N ARG A 98 -3.32 5.29 9.80
CA ARG A 98 -3.88 6.65 9.83
C ARG A 98 -3.54 7.37 11.13
N GLN A 99 -3.70 6.72 12.28
CA GLN A 99 -3.39 7.34 13.57
C GLN A 99 -1.89 7.53 13.78
N SER A 100 -1.06 6.59 13.34
CA SER A 100 0.40 6.73 13.38
C SER A 100 0.87 7.92 12.54
N CYS A 101 0.36 8.08 11.32
CA CYS A 101 0.77 9.18 10.45
C CYS A 101 0.20 10.52 10.89
N HIS A 102 -0.98 10.55 11.52
CA HIS A 102 -1.49 11.76 12.16
C HIS A 102 -0.61 12.22 13.33
N VAL A 103 -0.02 11.30 14.11
CA VAL A 103 0.96 11.67 15.14
C VAL A 103 2.19 12.34 14.51
N GLU A 104 2.72 11.79 13.42
CA GLU A 104 3.86 12.39 12.72
C GLU A 104 3.52 13.77 12.13
N GLU A 105 2.32 13.94 11.57
CA GLU A 105 1.78 15.23 11.12
C GLU A 105 1.78 16.27 12.25
N LEU A 106 1.21 15.92 13.41
CA LEU A 106 1.14 16.81 14.58
C LEU A 106 2.53 17.17 15.10
N VAL A 107 3.47 16.23 15.10
CA VAL A 107 4.86 16.49 15.48
C VAL A 107 5.51 17.47 14.50
N ALA A 108 5.32 17.29 13.19
CA ALA A 108 5.82 18.22 12.19
C ALA A 108 5.25 19.64 12.38
N LEU A 109 3.94 19.75 12.64
CA LEU A 109 3.27 21.03 12.91
C LEU A 109 3.73 21.68 14.22
N SER A 110 4.11 20.89 15.23
CA SER A 110 4.57 21.41 16.52
C SER A 110 5.85 22.22 16.43
N GLY A 111 6.69 21.98 15.42
CA GLY A 111 7.89 22.77 15.16
C GLY A 111 7.58 24.14 14.56
N ASN A 112 6.77 24.18 13.50
CA ASN A 112 6.29 25.41 12.88
C ASN A 112 4.97 25.16 12.13
N PRO A 113 3.84 25.72 12.59
CA PRO A 113 2.53 25.47 12.00
C PRO A 113 2.34 26.11 10.61
N ASN A 114 3.26 26.99 10.17
CA ASN A 114 3.21 27.65 8.87
C ASN A 114 4.06 26.94 7.80
N GLN A 115 4.73 25.82 8.12
CA GLN A 115 5.42 25.00 7.13
C GLN A 115 4.42 24.03 6.46
N GLY A 116 3.65 24.56 5.51
CA GLY A 116 2.53 23.85 4.88
C GLY A 116 2.91 22.53 4.20
N ASP A 117 4.03 22.50 3.47
CA ASP A 117 4.42 21.29 2.72
C ASP A 117 4.99 20.20 3.63
N LEU A 118 5.58 20.57 4.78
CA LEU A 118 6.28 19.63 5.66
C LEU A 118 5.32 18.62 6.30
N SER A 119 4.15 19.07 6.77
CA SER A 119 3.18 18.16 7.39
C SER A 119 2.60 17.17 6.37
N ALA A 120 2.34 17.62 5.13
CA ALA A 120 1.89 16.75 4.05
C ALA A 120 2.96 15.70 3.67
N ILE A 121 4.22 16.14 3.49
CA ILE A 121 5.34 15.24 3.21
C ILE A 121 5.53 14.21 4.33
N ALA A 122 5.39 14.62 5.59
CA ALA A 122 5.47 13.72 6.74
C ALA A 122 4.40 12.62 6.69
N VAL A 123 3.15 12.97 6.37
CA VAL A 123 2.06 11.98 6.20
C VAL A 123 2.37 11.02 5.07
N THR A 124 2.69 11.52 3.86
CA THR A 124 2.99 10.69 2.68
C THR A 124 4.14 9.71 2.95
N THR A 125 5.21 10.19 3.58
CA THR A 125 6.40 9.37 3.90
C THR A 125 6.06 8.32 4.96
N CYS A 126 5.29 8.68 5.98
CA CYS A 126 4.81 7.73 6.99
C CYS A 126 3.97 6.62 6.38
N GLU A 127 3.01 6.95 5.50
CA GLU A 127 2.18 5.97 4.84
C GLU A 127 3.02 5.02 3.97
N SER A 128 3.95 5.56 3.18
CA SER A 128 4.89 4.77 2.36
C SER A 128 5.69 3.77 3.21
N ARG A 129 6.29 4.22 4.31
CA ARG A 129 7.07 3.39 5.24
C ARG A 129 6.23 2.28 5.85
N LEU A 130 5.04 2.60 6.36
CA LEU A 130 4.17 1.63 7.00
C LEU A 130 3.59 0.63 6.00
N SER A 131 3.26 1.06 4.79
CA SER A 131 2.78 0.17 3.73
C SER A 131 3.85 -0.79 3.23
N SER A 132 5.10 -0.31 3.13
CA SER A 132 6.25 -1.16 2.83
C SER A 132 6.47 -2.21 3.93
N ALA A 133 6.44 -1.79 5.21
CA ALA A 133 6.55 -2.71 6.34
C ALA A 133 5.42 -3.77 6.35
N ARG A 134 4.18 -3.34 6.09
CA ARG A 134 3.03 -4.24 6.03
C ARG A 134 3.13 -5.23 4.89
N THR A 135 3.68 -4.82 3.75
CA THR A 135 3.96 -5.71 2.63
C THR A 135 4.89 -6.84 3.06
N VAL A 136 5.99 -6.51 3.74
CA VAL A 136 6.94 -7.50 4.27
C VAL A 136 6.29 -8.42 5.30
N GLU A 137 5.43 -7.89 6.20
CA GLU A 137 4.67 -8.73 7.13
C GLU A 137 3.79 -9.77 6.42
N LEU A 138 3.13 -9.37 5.33
CA LEU A 138 2.27 -10.24 4.54
C LEU A 138 3.07 -11.29 3.75
N GLU A 139 4.21 -10.90 3.18
CA GLU A 139 5.16 -11.81 2.53
C GLU A 139 5.73 -12.82 3.53
N ASN A 140 6.08 -12.37 4.75
CA ASN A 140 6.56 -13.23 5.83
C ASN A 140 5.46 -14.19 6.32
N LEU A 141 4.22 -13.72 6.47
CA LEU A 141 3.08 -14.59 6.76
C LEU A 141 2.95 -15.68 5.70
N ALA A 142 3.05 -15.30 4.43
CA ALA A 142 2.93 -16.24 3.34
C ALA A 142 4.06 -17.28 3.35
N SER A 143 5.31 -16.83 3.50
CA SER A 143 6.48 -17.70 3.55
C SER A 143 6.48 -18.61 4.79
N ALA A 144 6.10 -18.13 5.96
CA ALA A 144 6.15 -18.90 7.21
C ALA A 144 5.15 -20.05 7.26
N TYR A 145 4.08 -19.97 6.47
CA TYR A 145 3.00 -20.95 6.42
C TYR A 145 2.81 -21.56 5.02
N ASP A 146 3.80 -21.42 4.13
CA ASP A 146 3.80 -21.96 2.77
C ASP A 146 2.54 -21.57 1.96
N ILE A 147 2.02 -20.35 2.15
CA ILE A 147 0.90 -19.80 1.40
C ILE A 147 1.42 -19.29 0.06
N ALA A 148 1.03 -19.93 -1.04
CA ALA A 148 1.51 -19.57 -2.39
C ALA A 148 1.07 -18.16 -2.82
N LEU A 149 2.03 -17.26 -3.05
CA LEU A 149 1.81 -15.93 -3.62
C LEU A 149 1.89 -16.00 -5.14
N GLY A 150 0.72 -16.12 -5.80
CA GLY A 150 0.62 -16.00 -7.25
C GLY A 150 1.09 -17.21 -8.04
N GLU A 151 0.31 -18.29 -8.02
CA GLU A 151 0.14 -19.18 -9.18
C GLU A 151 -1.38 -19.45 -9.34
N GLU A 152 -1.89 -19.24 -10.55
CA GLU A 152 -3.13 -19.89 -11.02
C GLU A 152 -3.03 -21.39 -10.70
N PRO A 153 -4.13 -22.07 -10.31
CA PRO A 153 -4.04 -23.46 -9.91
C PRO A 153 -3.62 -24.29 -11.13
N ALA A 154 -2.34 -24.66 -11.20
CA ALA A 154 -1.93 -25.79 -11.99
C ALA A 154 -2.74 -26.98 -11.45
N ALA A 155 -3.72 -27.41 -12.24
CA ALA A 155 -4.35 -28.69 -12.06
C ALA A 155 -3.23 -29.75 -12.15
N SER A 156 -2.71 -30.20 -11.01
CA SER A 156 -1.91 -31.41 -10.97
C SER A 156 -1.72 -32.00 -9.58
N ILE A 157 -2.37 -33.16 -9.44
CA ILE A 157 -1.83 -34.38 -8.89
C ILE A 157 -1.83 -34.47 -7.36
N ILE A 158 -2.83 -35.23 -6.91
CA ILE A 158 -2.83 -36.04 -5.69
C ILE A 158 -1.41 -36.47 -5.33
N ARG A 159 -0.83 -35.86 -4.29
CA ARG A 159 0.31 -36.42 -3.59
C ARG A 159 -0.18 -37.06 -2.31
N THR A 160 -0.58 -38.32 -2.40
CA THR A 160 -0.58 -39.23 -1.27
C THR A 160 0.85 -39.33 -0.74
N GLY A 161 1.16 -38.68 0.37
CA GLY A 161 2.48 -38.81 1.01
C GLY A 161 2.77 -37.77 2.08
N SER A 162 2.58 -38.18 3.34
CA SER A 162 3.27 -37.72 4.56
C SER A 162 3.89 -36.31 4.51
N GLY A 163 3.14 -35.29 4.91
CA GLY A 163 3.66 -33.93 5.10
C GLY A 163 4.51 -33.81 6.38
N PRO A 164 5.56 -32.97 6.39
CA PRO A 164 6.35 -32.73 7.60
C PRO A 164 5.50 -31.98 8.63
N ARG A 165 5.60 -32.39 9.90
CA ARG A 165 4.95 -31.70 11.02
C ARG A 165 5.44 -30.24 11.06
N HIS A 166 4.54 -29.30 10.80
CA HIS A 166 4.80 -27.87 10.99
C HIS A 166 5.28 -27.63 12.43
N ARG A 167 6.53 -27.20 12.57
CA ARG A 167 7.07 -26.75 13.85
C ARG A 167 6.81 -25.24 13.90
N LEU A 168 5.85 -24.79 14.72
CA LEU A 168 5.66 -23.36 14.98
C LEU A 168 7.01 -22.74 15.39
N PRO A 169 7.37 -21.55 14.91
CA PRO A 169 8.52 -20.84 15.45
C PRO A 169 8.27 -20.54 16.92
N ALA A 170 9.26 -20.86 17.77
CA ALA A 170 9.22 -20.52 19.18
C ALA A 170 9.19 -19.00 19.33
N ALA A 171 8.28 -18.48 20.15
CA ALA A 171 8.24 -17.08 20.52
C ALA A 171 9.61 -16.70 21.11
N ALA A 172 10.31 -15.76 20.48
CA ALA A 172 11.51 -15.18 21.05
C ALA A 172 11.11 -14.44 22.35
N HIS A 173 11.66 -14.90 23.48
CA HIS A 173 11.58 -14.15 24.72
C HIS A 173 12.32 -12.82 24.53
N VAL A 174 11.57 -11.72 24.53
CA VAL A 174 12.11 -10.38 24.74
C VAL A 174 12.46 -10.29 26.23
N GLU A 175 13.75 -10.42 26.56
CA GLU A 175 14.26 -10.04 27.87
C GLU A 175 14.14 -8.52 28.02
N ARG A 176 13.70 -8.11 29.21
CA ARG A 176 13.45 -6.72 29.61
C ARG A 176 14.73 -6.00 30.01
#